data_AF-A0A7R9VG71-F1
#
_entry.id   AF-A0A7R9VG71-F1
#
_cell.length_a   1.000
_cell.length_b   1.000
_cell.length_c   1.000
_cell.angle_alpha   90.00
_cell.angle_beta   90.00
_cell.angle_gamma   90.00
#
_symmetry.space_group_name_H-M   'P 1'
#
loop_
_entity.id
_entity.type
_entity.pdbx_description
1 polymer ?
#
loop_
_entity_poly.entity_id
_entity_poly.type
_entity_poly.pdbx_seq_one_letter_code
_entity_poly.pdbx_strand_id
1 'polypeptide(L)'
;RSRLIAHARMEQQLESAQEAESSSEDQHCGDIGNGGAGGESACERSVLLAAIDTAIVKAMVLMPDTGALLRFVQSPNHIILDEAVEVLTAHGMYAELAATYKAAGRHADGLELLRRVSQEPEAMDIKPRG
;
A
#
# COMPACT_ATOMS: atom_id res chain seq x y z
N ARG A 1 -22.19 -11.05 47.84
CA ARG A 1 -22.46 -12.09 46.81
C ARG A 1 -22.43 -11.57 45.37
N SER A 2 -22.13 -10.29 45.11
CA SER A 2 -22.05 -9.74 43.74
C SER A 2 -20.63 -9.60 43.16
N ARG A 3 -19.59 -10.09 43.87
CA ARG A 3 -18.20 -10.15 43.34
C ARG A 3 -17.82 -11.50 42.72
N LEU A 4 -18.72 -12.48 42.78
CA LEU A 4 -18.46 -13.86 42.32
C LEU A 4 -18.90 -14.13 40.86
N ILE A 5 -19.64 -13.22 40.23
CA ILE A 5 -20.12 -13.39 38.84
C ILE A 5 -19.16 -12.74 37.83
N ALA A 6 -18.37 -11.75 38.25
CA ALA A 6 -17.44 -11.05 37.35
C ALA A 6 -16.17 -11.88 37.01
N HIS A 7 -15.78 -12.81 37.87
CA HIS A 7 -14.57 -13.63 37.64
C HIS A 7 -14.80 -14.76 36.64
N ALA A 8 -16.03 -15.30 36.56
CA ALA A 8 -16.36 -16.41 35.67
C ALA A 8 -16.47 -16.02 34.19
N ARG A 9 -16.47 -14.72 33.85
CA ARG A 9 -16.55 -14.24 32.46
C ARG A 9 -15.18 -13.95 31.83
N MET A 10 -14.13 -13.89 32.66
CA MET A 10 -12.77 -13.56 32.20
C MET A 10 -11.98 -14.80 31.76
N GLU A 11 -12.31 -15.99 32.28
CA GLU A 11 -11.67 -17.24 31.86
C GLU A 11 -12.17 -17.72 30.48
N GLN A 12 -13.39 -17.33 30.07
CA GLN A 12 -13.97 -17.74 28.79
C GLN A 12 -13.46 -16.93 27.57
N GLN A 13 -12.62 -15.91 27.77
CA GLN A 13 -12.02 -15.11 26.68
C GLN A 13 -10.55 -15.45 26.42
N LEU A 14 -9.92 -16.27 27.26
CA LEU A 14 -8.53 -16.72 27.08
C LEU A 14 -8.44 -18.03 26.27
N GLU A 15 -9.49 -18.86 26.26
CA GLU A 15 -9.55 -20.08 25.42
C GLU A 15 -9.81 -19.80 23.93
N SER A 16 -10.34 -18.63 23.56
CA SER A 16 -10.54 -18.26 22.14
C SER A 16 -9.30 -17.69 21.44
N ALA A 17 -8.16 -17.61 22.13
CA ALA A 17 -6.91 -17.06 21.58
C ALA A 17 -5.86 -18.13 21.18
N GLN A 18 -6.17 -19.43 21.30
CA GLN A 18 -5.22 -20.52 21.00
C GLN A 18 -5.52 -21.34 19.72
N GLU A 19 -6.47 -20.93 18.88
CA GLU A 19 -6.72 -21.56 17.56
C GLU A 19 -6.09 -20.81 16.37
N ALA A 20 -5.16 -19.88 16.61
CA ALA A 20 -4.50 -19.10 15.55
C ALA A 20 -3.07 -19.56 15.18
N GLU A 21 -2.59 -20.70 15.69
CA GLU A 21 -1.27 -21.23 15.36
C GLU A 21 -1.34 -22.69 14.92
N SER A 22 -1.78 -22.95 13.68
CA SER A 22 -1.47 -24.18 12.94
C SER A 22 -1.94 -24.07 11.49
N SER A 23 -1.12 -23.47 10.62
CA SER A 23 -0.92 -24.01 9.27
C SER A 23 0.37 -23.46 8.69
N SER A 24 1.47 -24.02 9.19
CA SER A 24 2.70 -24.18 8.43
C SER A 24 2.41 -25.07 7.22
N GLU A 25 2.43 -24.49 6.02
CA GLU A 25 2.57 -25.23 4.76
C GLU A 25 3.78 -24.66 4.01
N ASP A 26 4.91 -25.30 4.29
CA ASP A 26 5.93 -25.75 3.34
C ASP A 26 6.34 -24.83 2.19
N GLN A 27 7.45 -24.15 2.47
CA GLN A 27 8.51 -23.94 1.49
C GLN A 27 8.91 -25.27 0.83
N HIS A 28 8.33 -25.53 -0.35
CA HIS A 28 8.91 -26.43 -1.33
C HIS A 28 9.38 -25.60 -2.53
N CYS A 29 10.61 -25.12 -2.46
CA CYS A 29 11.34 -24.71 -3.65
C CYS A 29 11.69 -25.99 -4.40
N GLY A 30 10.79 -26.40 -5.29
CA GLY A 30 11.05 -27.44 -6.28
C GLY A 30 12.15 -26.95 -7.22
N ASP A 31 13.38 -27.33 -6.89
CA ASP A 31 14.47 -27.45 -7.85
C ASP A 31 14.13 -28.56 -8.87
N ILE A 32 14.77 -28.46 -10.04
CA ILE A 32 14.73 -29.34 -11.23
C ILE A 32 13.66 -28.98 -12.28
N GLY A 33 14.11 -28.22 -13.31
CA GLY A 33 13.36 -28.12 -14.58
C GLY A 33 13.89 -27.14 -15.62
N ASN A 34 15.11 -27.36 -16.11
CA ASN A 34 15.68 -26.88 -17.39
C ASN A 34 14.68 -26.30 -18.42
N GLY A 35 14.60 -24.97 -18.49
CA GLY A 35 13.73 -24.22 -19.41
C GLY A 35 14.09 -22.72 -19.48
N GLY A 36 15.40 -22.42 -19.52
CA GLY A 36 15.92 -21.05 -19.57
C GLY A 36 15.71 -20.39 -20.93
N ALA A 37 14.60 -19.66 -21.07
CA ALA A 37 14.39 -18.63 -22.09
C ALA A 37 13.21 -17.68 -21.80
N GLY A 38 12.30 -18.02 -20.85
CA GLY A 38 11.08 -17.23 -20.59
C GLY A 38 11.11 -16.33 -19.35
N GLY A 39 12.03 -16.56 -18.40
CA GLY A 39 12.06 -15.84 -17.12
C GLY A 39 12.65 -14.44 -17.18
N GLU A 40 13.69 -14.25 -18.01
CA GLU A 40 14.36 -12.95 -18.18
C GLU A 40 13.39 -11.91 -18.76
N SER A 41 12.63 -12.27 -19.79
CA SER A 41 11.66 -11.37 -20.42
C SER A 41 10.47 -10.99 -19.53
N ALA A 42 10.11 -11.80 -18.55
CA ALA A 42 9.02 -11.48 -17.61
C ALA A 42 9.46 -10.45 -16.57
N CYS A 43 10.67 -10.63 -16.01
CA CYS A 43 11.28 -9.67 -15.10
C CYS A 43 11.53 -8.32 -15.81
N GLU A 44 12.13 -8.36 -17.00
CA GLU A 44 12.36 -7.16 -17.82
C GLU A 44 11.06 -6.42 -18.15
N ARG A 45 9.99 -7.16 -18.48
CA ARG A 45 8.67 -6.57 -18.73
C ARG A 45 8.10 -5.91 -17.48
N SER A 46 8.23 -6.55 -16.31
CA SER A 46 7.77 -5.97 -15.04
C SER A 46 8.51 -4.68 -14.71
N VAL A 47 9.83 -4.65 -14.91
CA VAL A 47 10.65 -3.45 -14.71
C VAL A 47 10.25 -2.35 -15.68
N LEU A 48 10.02 -2.69 -16.96
CA LEU A 48 9.58 -1.72 -17.96
C LEU A 48 8.19 -1.15 -17.65
N LEU A 49 7.23 -1.98 -17.24
CA LEU A 49 5.89 -1.53 -16.84
C LEU A 49 5.98 -0.58 -15.63
N ALA A 50 6.79 -0.92 -14.64
CA ALA A 50 6.99 -0.07 -13.48
C ALA A 50 7.62 1.29 -13.84
N ALA A 51 8.60 1.28 -14.74
CA ALA A 51 9.22 2.51 -15.24
C ALA A 51 8.22 3.37 -16.03
N ILE A 52 7.37 2.75 -16.88
CA ILE A 52 6.35 3.45 -17.65
C ILE A 52 5.30 4.07 -16.73
N ASP A 53 4.71 3.28 -15.81
CA ASP A 53 3.66 3.78 -14.92
C ASP A 53 4.18 4.91 -14.02
N THR A 54 5.41 4.78 -13.53
CA THR A 54 6.07 5.82 -12.72
C THR A 54 6.35 7.07 -13.55
N ALA A 55 6.78 6.93 -14.80
CA ALA A 55 6.97 8.06 -15.71
C ALA A 55 5.64 8.77 -16.04
N ILE A 56 4.53 8.03 -16.19
CA ILE A 56 3.19 8.59 -16.37
C ILE A 56 2.80 9.42 -15.15
N VAL A 57 2.99 8.92 -13.92
CA VAL A 57 2.75 9.71 -12.69
C VAL A 57 3.54 11.01 -12.73
N LYS A 58 4.86 10.94 -12.97
CA LYS A 58 5.72 12.14 -13.04
C LYS A 58 5.24 13.13 -14.10
N ALA A 59 4.82 12.66 -15.28
CA ALA A 59 4.29 13.53 -16.33
C ALA A 59 2.96 14.19 -15.95
N MET A 60 2.04 13.43 -15.35
CA MET A 60 0.73 13.92 -14.92
C MET A 60 0.82 14.88 -13.74
N VAL A 61 1.86 14.77 -12.90
CA VAL A 61 2.16 15.75 -11.85
C VAL A 61 2.50 17.13 -12.45
N LEU A 62 3.23 17.16 -13.56
CA LEU A 62 3.66 18.39 -14.24
C LEU A 62 2.52 19.05 -15.02
N MET A 63 1.56 18.25 -15.51
CA MET A 63 0.37 18.72 -16.23
C MET A 63 -0.89 18.19 -15.54
N PRO A 64 -1.24 18.75 -14.38
CA PRO A 64 -2.32 18.23 -13.56
C PRO A 64 -3.66 18.53 -14.22
N ASP A 65 -4.27 17.47 -14.76
CA ASP A 65 -5.69 17.45 -15.07
C ASP A 65 -6.45 16.95 -13.83
N THR A 66 -7.48 17.70 -13.44
CA THR A 66 -8.31 17.45 -12.26
C THR A 66 -8.84 16.01 -12.26
N GLY A 67 -8.29 15.18 -11.38
CA GLY A 67 -8.74 13.80 -11.13
C GLY A 67 -8.23 12.72 -12.09
N ALA A 68 -7.55 13.07 -13.19
CA ALA A 68 -7.00 12.07 -14.11
C ALA A 68 -5.93 11.20 -13.43
N LEU A 69 -5.02 11.85 -12.69
CA LEU A 69 -3.96 11.16 -11.95
C LEU A 69 -4.55 10.27 -10.86
N LEU A 70 -5.53 10.77 -10.11
CA LEU A 70 -6.22 10.00 -9.07
C LEU A 70 -6.86 8.73 -9.65
N ARG A 71 -7.50 8.82 -10.81
CA ARG A 71 -8.09 7.67 -11.49
C ARG A 71 -7.03 6.68 -11.98
N PHE A 72 -5.91 7.18 -12.47
CA PHE A 72 -4.78 6.35 -12.89
C PHE A 72 -4.23 5.53 -11.71
N VAL A 73 -3.91 6.17 -10.58
CA VAL A 73 -3.33 5.49 -9.40
C VAL A 73 -4.32 4.55 -8.71
N GLN A 74 -5.63 4.73 -8.90
CA GLN A 74 -6.67 3.81 -8.41
C GLN A 74 -6.84 2.56 -9.28
N SER A 75 -6.32 2.57 -10.51
CA SER A 75 -6.34 1.42 -11.42
C SER A 75 -5.13 0.51 -11.16
N PRO A 76 -5.17 -0.80 -11.50
CA PRO A 76 -4.01 -1.66 -11.41
C PRO A 76 -2.82 -1.06 -12.18
N ASN A 77 -1.69 -0.89 -11.50
CA ASN A 77 -0.47 -0.30 -12.02
C ASN A 77 0.75 -0.89 -11.29
N HIS A 78 1.94 -0.61 -11.81
CA HIS A 78 3.23 -1.08 -11.30
C HIS A 78 4.09 0.08 -10.77
N ILE A 79 3.47 1.15 -10.27
CA ILE A 79 4.17 2.35 -9.83
C ILE A 79 5.25 2.00 -8.78
N ILE A 80 6.45 2.56 -8.97
CA ILE A 80 7.53 2.48 -7.99
C ILE A 80 7.17 3.41 -6.83
N LEU A 81 6.84 2.82 -5.68
CA LEU A 81 6.27 3.54 -4.55
C LEU A 81 7.16 4.68 -4.05
N ASP A 82 8.46 4.43 -3.88
CA ASP A 82 9.38 5.44 -3.32
C ASP A 82 9.48 6.68 -4.21
N GLU A 83 9.54 6.47 -5.54
CA GLU A 83 9.54 7.58 -6.51
C GLU A 83 8.21 8.32 -6.53
N ALA A 84 7.10 7.61 -6.37
CA ALA A 84 5.77 8.22 -6.29
C ALA A 84 5.61 9.04 -5.00
N VAL A 85 6.10 8.55 -3.86
CA VAL A 85 6.08 9.28 -2.59
C VAL A 85 6.82 10.60 -2.73
N GLU A 86 8.03 10.57 -3.30
CA GLU A 86 8.84 11.77 -3.53
C GLU A 86 8.10 12.79 -4.40
N VAL A 87 7.66 12.38 -5.59
CA VAL A 87 7.05 13.31 -6.56
C VAL A 87 5.68 13.83 -6.10
N LEU A 88 4.83 12.97 -5.51
CA LEU A 88 3.49 13.38 -5.08
C LEU A 88 3.56 14.29 -3.85
N THR A 89 4.47 14.01 -2.90
CA THR A 89 4.68 14.87 -1.72
C THR A 89 5.23 16.23 -2.12
N ALA A 90 6.22 16.27 -3.01
CA ALA A 90 6.82 17.52 -3.51
C ALA A 90 5.79 18.46 -4.19
N HIS A 91 4.69 17.89 -4.70
CA HIS A 91 3.62 18.65 -5.36
C HIS A 91 2.33 18.77 -4.54
N GLY A 92 2.34 18.32 -3.27
CA GLY A 92 1.19 18.39 -2.37
C GLY A 92 -0.01 17.52 -2.76
N MET A 93 0.19 16.49 -3.60
CA MET A 93 -0.87 15.64 -4.15
C MET A 93 -1.15 14.44 -3.23
N TYR A 94 -1.67 14.75 -2.05
CA TYR A 94 -1.83 13.76 -0.98
C TYR A 94 -2.99 12.77 -1.18
N ALA A 95 -4.00 13.14 -1.97
CA ALA A 95 -5.09 12.22 -2.31
C ALA A 95 -4.60 11.07 -3.22
N GLU A 96 -3.80 11.43 -4.22
CA GLU A 96 -3.12 10.52 -5.14
C GLU A 96 -2.11 9.65 -4.38
N LEU A 97 -1.37 10.23 -3.44
CA LEU A 97 -0.41 9.50 -2.61
C LEU A 97 -1.11 8.47 -1.71
N ALA A 98 -2.22 8.83 -1.08
CA ALA A 98 -3.01 7.90 -0.29
C ALA A 98 -3.57 6.75 -1.15
N ALA A 99 -4.01 7.04 -2.37
CA ALA A 99 -4.44 6.01 -3.32
C ALA A 99 -3.29 5.10 -3.76
N THR A 100 -2.09 5.65 -3.97
CA THR A 100 -0.88 4.88 -4.30
C THR A 100 -0.49 3.95 -3.15
N TYR A 101 -0.52 4.41 -1.90
CA TYR A 101 -0.32 3.56 -0.72
C TYR A 101 -1.34 2.42 -0.65
N LYS A 102 -2.62 2.71 -0.93
CA LYS A 102 -3.66 1.68 -1.00
C LYS A 102 -3.36 0.63 -2.07
N ALA A 103 -2.95 1.05 -3.27
CA ALA A 103 -2.60 0.14 -4.37
C ALA A 103 -1.40 -0.76 -4.02
N ALA A 104 -0.43 -0.25 -3.25
CA ALA A 104 0.71 -1.00 -2.74
C ALA A 104 0.42 -1.87 -1.50
N GLY A 105 -0.85 -1.97 -1.05
CA GLY A 105 -1.25 -2.72 0.15
C GLY A 105 -0.90 -2.03 1.48
N ARG A 106 -0.36 -0.80 1.45
CA ARG A 106 0.02 0.00 2.62
C ARG A 106 -1.13 0.87 3.12
N HIS A 107 -2.26 0.23 3.43
CA HIS A 107 -3.50 0.92 3.80
C HIS A 107 -3.36 1.83 5.03
N ALA A 108 -2.62 1.38 6.05
CA ALA A 108 -2.42 2.14 7.28
C ALA A 108 -1.71 3.47 7.01
N ASP A 109 -0.68 3.46 6.16
CA ASP A 109 0.08 4.66 5.79
C ASP A 109 -0.78 5.66 5.01
N GLY A 110 -1.63 5.15 4.10
CA GLY A 110 -2.58 5.99 3.38
C GLY A 110 -3.61 6.65 4.30
N LEU A 111 -4.14 5.92 5.29
CA LEU A 111 -5.09 6.46 6.27
C LEU A 111 -4.45 7.49 7.20
N GLU A 112 -3.25 7.20 7.70
CA GLU A 112 -2.52 8.13 8.56
C GLU A 112 -2.16 9.42 7.81
N LEU A 113 -1.75 9.31 6.54
CA LEU A 113 -1.54 10.48 5.68
C LEU A 113 -2.82 11.33 5.58
N LEU A 114 -3.97 10.73 5.27
CA LEU A 114 -5.24 11.45 5.16
C LEU A 114 -5.67 12.06 6.50
N ARG A 115 -5.45 11.38 7.62
CA ARG A 115 -5.69 11.92 8.96
C ARG A 115 -4.86 13.19 9.18
N ARG A 116 -3.55 13.14 8.90
CA ARG A 116 -2.65 14.29 9.05
C ARG A 116 -3.07 15.45 8.15
N VAL A 117 -3.36 15.20 6.88
CA VAL A 117 -3.82 16.24 5.95
C VAL A 117 -5.14 16.87 6.41
N SER A 118 -6.04 16.09 7.00
CA SER A 118 -7.34 16.58 7.49
C SER A 118 -7.26 17.33 8.81
N GLN A 119 -6.40 16.91 9.73
CA GLN A 119 -6.38 17.43 11.11
C GLN A 119 -5.26 18.45 11.33
N GLU A 120 -4.16 18.31 10.59
CA GLU A 120 -2.92 19.05 10.77
C GLU A 120 -2.37 19.56 9.41
N PRO A 121 -3.18 20.24 8.57
CA PRO A 121 -2.75 20.67 7.23
C PRO A 121 -1.58 21.66 7.26
N GLU A 122 -1.42 22.41 8.35
CA GLU A 122 -0.32 23.35 8.57
C GLU A 122 1.00 22.65 8.89
N ALA A 123 0.96 21.38 9.31
CA ALA A 123 2.13 20.57 9.62
C ALA A 123 2.68 19.82 8.38
N MET A 124 2.09 20.05 7.20
CA MET A 124 2.54 19.46 5.94
C MET A 124 3.64 20.33 5.32
N ASP A 125 4.73 19.71 4.86
CA ASP A 125 5.86 20.42 4.23
C ASP A 125 5.43 21.22 3.00
N ILE A 126 4.49 20.65 2.22
CA ILE A 126 3.87 21.28 1.06
C ILE A 126 2.38 21.39 1.32
N LYS A 127 1.78 22.52 0.97
CA LYS A 127 0.34 22.71 1.14
C LYS A 127 -0.43 21.67 0.30
N PRO A 128 -1.44 20.99 0.87
CA PRO A 128 -2.29 20.08 0.12
C PRO A 128 -2.89 20.76 -1.10
N ARG A 129 -2.75 20.09 -2.25
CA ARG A 129 -3.36 20.47 -3.52
C ARG A 129 -4.56 19.57 -3.76
N GLY A 130 -5.69 20.19 -4.10
CA GLY A 130 -6.94 19.53 -4.51
C GLY A 130 -7.26 19.86 -5.95
#